data_AF-W1I879-F1
#
_entry.id   AF-W1I879-F1
#
_cell.length_a   1.000
_cell.length_b   1.000
_cell.length_c   1.000
_cell.angle_alpha   90.00
_cell.angle_beta   90.00
_cell.angle_gamma   90.00
#
_symmetry.space_group_name_H-M   'P 1'
#
loop_
_entity.id
_entity.type
_entity.pdbx_description
1 polymer ?
#
loop_
_entity_poly.entity_id
_entity_poly.type
_entity_poly.pdbx_seq_one_letter_code
_entity_poly.pdbx_strand_id
1 'polypeptide(L)'
;MFAIGIAFAPPHLISKPMQSANGTPINPTPPRTGMPSAAMAIAVANSVSDMIKKGAEEPTHRASMAEMGAACVASTGASMFKGSAATMTVYPVVPNFEKYPEHGRDIELTSGEIGLAGHWMKSLLHHTFIYQAKMKPGWSILPD
;
A
#
# COMPACT_ATOMS: atom_id res chain seq x y z
N MET A 1 -6.98 -2.07 21.27
CA MET A 1 -6.45 -3.23 20.51
C MET A 1 -5.92 -2.71 19.17
N PHE A 2 -4.67 -3.01 18.81
CA PHE A 2 -4.10 -2.66 17.50
C PHE A 2 -4.21 -3.85 16.55
N ALA A 3 -4.65 -3.62 15.31
CA ALA A 3 -4.76 -4.66 14.29
C ALA A 3 -4.23 -4.15 12.94
N ILE A 4 -3.04 -4.60 12.58
CA ILE A 4 -2.33 -4.22 11.35
C ILE A 4 -1.80 -5.47 10.64
N GLY A 5 -1.66 -5.41 9.33
CA GLY A 5 -1.16 -6.52 8.53
C GLY A 5 -1.51 -6.40 7.06
N ILE A 6 -0.95 -7.29 6.25
CA ILE A 6 -1.29 -7.43 4.84
C ILE A 6 -2.60 -8.23 4.75
N ALA A 7 -3.67 -7.56 4.35
CA ALA A 7 -4.98 -8.17 4.17
C ALA A 7 -5.90 -7.20 3.41
N PHE A 8 -6.89 -7.74 2.70
CA PHE A 8 -8.04 -6.93 2.31
C PHE A 8 -8.68 -6.42 3.60
N ALA A 9 -8.88 -5.11 3.73
CA ALA A 9 -9.47 -4.54 4.94
C ALA A 9 -10.98 -4.80 4.93
N PRO A 10 -11.53 -5.59 5.88
CA PRO A 10 -12.96 -5.60 6.14
C PRO A 10 -13.31 -4.33 6.93
N PRO A 11 -14.57 -3.84 6.94
CA PRO A 11 -15.74 -4.30 6.16
C PRO A 11 -16.24 -3.29 5.11
N HIS A 12 -15.56 -2.17 4.87
CA HIS A 12 -16.14 -1.08 4.07
C HIS A 12 -15.80 -1.22 2.58
N LEU A 13 -16.84 -1.17 1.75
CA LEU A 13 -16.73 -1.07 0.31
C LEU A 13 -16.13 0.28 -0.06
N ILE A 14 -15.23 0.30 -1.04
CA ILE A 14 -14.57 1.54 -1.52
C ILE A 14 -15.11 2.05 -2.86
N SER A 15 -15.96 1.27 -3.50
CA SER A 15 -16.72 1.70 -4.66
C SER A 15 -18.06 0.96 -4.73
N LYS A 16 -18.90 1.38 -5.67
CA LYS A 16 -20.23 0.80 -5.86
C LYS A 16 -20.13 -0.71 -6.11
N PRO A 17 -20.88 -1.55 -5.36
CA PRO A 17 -20.99 -2.98 -5.65
C PRO A 17 -21.40 -3.25 -7.09
N MET A 18 -20.83 -4.30 -7.66
CA MET A 18 -21.13 -4.75 -9.01
C MET A 18 -21.44 -6.25 -9.02
N GLN A 19 -21.87 -6.77 -10.17
CA GLN A 19 -22.02 -8.20 -10.41
C GLN A 19 -21.30 -8.57 -11.72
N SER A 20 -20.72 -9.77 -11.76
CA SER A 20 -20.16 -10.32 -12.99
C SER A 20 -21.26 -10.72 -13.98
N ALA A 21 -20.90 -11.00 -15.23
CA ALA A 21 -21.83 -11.55 -16.23
C ALA A 21 -22.50 -12.87 -15.79
N ASN A 22 -21.86 -13.61 -14.88
CA ASN A 22 -22.37 -14.88 -14.34
C ASN A 22 -23.11 -14.69 -13.00
N GLY A 23 -23.40 -13.45 -12.58
CA GLY A 23 -24.14 -13.14 -11.34
C GLY A 23 -23.29 -13.20 -10.05
N THR A 24 -21.96 -13.31 -10.15
CA THR A 24 -21.09 -13.30 -8.97
C THR A 24 -21.04 -11.88 -8.38
N PRO A 25 -21.34 -11.68 -7.08
CA PRO A 25 -21.20 -10.38 -6.43
C PRO A 25 -19.74 -9.91 -6.40
N ILE A 26 -19.49 -8.65 -6.76
CA ILE A 26 -18.19 -7.99 -6.75
C ILE A 26 -18.27 -6.82 -5.76
N ASN A 27 -17.63 -7.00 -4.61
CA ASN A 27 -17.69 -6.11 -3.46
C ASN A 27 -16.27 -5.59 -3.16
N PRO A 28 -15.86 -4.46 -3.77
CA PRO A 28 -14.48 -4.00 -3.72
C PRO A 28 -14.12 -3.42 -2.34
N THR A 29 -13.10 -4.00 -1.73
CA THR A 29 -12.51 -3.59 -0.45
C THR A 29 -11.10 -3.03 -0.68
N PRO A 30 -10.64 -2.06 0.14
CA PRO A 30 -9.31 -1.52 -0.01
C PRO A 30 -8.27 -2.57 0.38
N PRO A 31 -7.27 -2.85 -0.49
CA PRO A 31 -6.20 -3.77 -0.15
C PRO A 31 -5.19 -3.07 0.77
N ARG A 32 -4.86 -3.68 1.92
CA ARG A 32 -3.66 -3.31 2.69
C ARG A 32 -2.48 -4.07 2.11
N THR A 33 -1.91 -3.55 1.02
CA THR A 33 -0.69 -4.11 0.41
C THR A 33 0.55 -3.74 1.23
N GLY A 34 1.75 -4.14 0.78
CA GLY A 34 2.99 -3.94 1.53
C GLY A 34 3.19 -2.50 2.05
N MET A 35 3.05 -1.49 1.18
CA MET A 35 3.26 -0.08 1.54
C MET A 35 2.22 0.45 2.55
N PRO A 36 0.89 0.33 2.33
CA PRO A 36 -0.11 0.63 3.36
C PRO A 36 0.10 -0.11 4.69
N SER A 37 0.47 -1.40 4.64
CA SER A 37 0.75 -2.17 5.85
C SER A 37 1.98 -1.65 6.60
N ALA A 38 3.03 -1.24 5.90
CA ALA A 38 4.21 -0.61 6.50
C ALA A 38 3.87 0.73 7.15
N ALA A 39 3.13 1.60 6.47
CA ALA A 39 2.67 2.88 7.02
C ALA A 39 1.83 2.69 8.29
N MET A 40 0.92 1.71 8.28
CA MET A 40 0.14 1.34 9.48
C MET A 40 1.04 0.79 10.60
N ALA A 41 2.06 0.00 10.28
CA ALA A 41 3.01 -0.52 11.25
C ALA A 41 3.81 0.59 11.95
N ILE A 42 4.28 1.58 11.19
CA ILE A 42 4.98 2.75 11.73
C ILE A 42 4.06 3.55 12.68
N ALA A 43 2.82 3.83 12.28
CA ALA A 43 1.87 4.56 13.11
C ALA A 43 1.57 3.82 14.43
N VAL A 44 1.37 2.49 14.38
CA VAL A 44 1.15 1.69 15.58
C VAL A 44 2.40 1.64 16.46
N ALA A 45 3.58 1.43 15.88
CA ALA A 45 4.83 1.38 16.63
C ALA A 45 5.10 2.71 17.36
N ASN A 46 4.88 3.83 16.70
CA ASN A 46 5.05 5.15 17.30
C ASN A 46 4.01 5.42 18.40
N SER A 47 2.75 5.04 18.18
CA SER A 47 1.69 5.15 19.19
C SER A 47 2.03 4.34 20.44
N VAL A 48 2.44 3.08 20.27
CA VAL A 48 2.88 2.23 21.38
C VAL A 48 4.09 2.83 22.11
N SER A 49 5.07 3.36 21.36
CA SER A 49 6.23 4.04 21.95
C SER A 49 5.82 5.26 22.78
N ASP A 50 4.88 6.08 22.30
CA ASP A 50 4.37 7.25 23.02
C ASP A 50 3.60 6.85 24.29
N MET A 51 2.77 5.80 24.22
CA MET A 51 2.06 5.28 25.39
C MET A 51 3.04 4.77 26.46
N ILE A 52 4.10 4.05 26.08
CA ILE A 52 5.09 3.49 27.01
C ILE A 52 6.01 4.59 27.58
N LYS A 53 6.55 5.47 26.73
CA LYS A 53 7.62 6.40 27.12
C LYS A 53 7.12 7.76 27.59
N LYS A 54 5.96 8.21 27.09
CA LYS A 54 5.40 9.54 27.37
C LYS A 54 4.11 9.48 28.20
N GLY A 55 3.59 8.28 28.49
CA GLY A 55 2.37 8.09 29.27
C GLY A 55 1.10 8.50 28.53
N ALA A 56 1.08 8.45 27.20
CA ALA A 56 -0.13 8.69 26.43
C ALA A 56 -1.20 7.63 26.78
N GLU A 57 -2.43 8.07 27.06
CA GLU A 57 -3.54 7.17 27.40
C GLU A 57 -4.13 6.47 26.15
N GLU A 58 -3.94 7.06 24.97
CA GLU A 58 -4.51 6.63 23.70
C GLU A 58 -3.49 6.64 22.55
N PRO A 59 -3.77 5.95 21.41
CA PRO A 59 -2.93 6.01 20.23
C PRO A 59 -2.78 7.42 19.65
N THR A 60 -1.54 7.87 19.48
CA THR A 60 -1.20 9.24 19.06
C THR A 60 -0.97 9.39 17.55
N HIS A 61 -0.75 8.30 16.81
CA HIS A 61 -0.50 8.32 15.37
C HIS A 61 -1.56 7.54 14.61
N ARG A 62 -1.91 8.01 13.41
CA ARG A 62 -2.94 7.42 12.55
C ARG A 62 -2.41 7.23 11.13
N ALA A 63 -2.95 6.22 10.44
CA ALA A 63 -2.58 5.88 9.08
C ALA A 63 -3.86 5.60 8.28
N SER A 64 -4.59 6.67 7.94
CA SER A 64 -5.85 6.57 7.20
C SER A 64 -5.61 6.16 5.75
N MET A 65 -6.35 5.16 5.25
CA MET A 65 -6.27 4.78 3.84
C MET A 65 -6.84 5.84 2.88
N ALA A 66 -7.54 6.85 3.40
CA ALA A 66 -7.98 8.03 2.65
C ALA A 66 -6.90 9.14 2.57
N GLU A 67 -5.75 8.93 3.20
CA GLU A 67 -4.63 9.89 3.28
C GLU A 67 -3.27 9.23 2.98
N MET A 68 -3.28 8.02 2.43
CA MET A 68 -2.06 7.30 2.03
C MET A 68 -2.22 6.74 0.63
N GLY A 69 -1.08 6.60 -0.06
CA GLY A 69 -1.00 5.93 -1.34
C GLY A 69 -0.66 4.46 -1.25
N ALA A 70 -0.74 3.78 -2.38
CA ALA A 70 -0.15 2.47 -2.58
C ALA A 70 0.50 2.39 -3.95
N ALA A 71 1.65 1.71 -4.02
CA ALA A 71 2.25 1.28 -5.26
C ALA A 71 2.11 -0.25 -5.40
N CYS A 72 1.83 -0.71 -6.61
CA CYS A 72 1.77 -2.12 -6.95
C CYS A 72 2.64 -2.39 -8.18
N VAL A 73 3.40 -3.48 -8.14
CA VAL A 73 4.22 -3.95 -9.26
C VAL A 73 3.94 -5.43 -9.49
N ALA A 74 3.29 -5.74 -10.61
CA ALA A 74 2.88 -7.08 -10.99
C ALA A 74 3.66 -7.53 -12.23
N SER A 75 4.46 -8.59 -12.09
CA SER A 75 5.23 -9.14 -13.21
C SER A 75 4.32 -9.67 -14.32
N THR A 76 4.63 -9.33 -15.57
CA THR A 76 3.92 -9.81 -16.77
C THR A 76 4.86 -10.54 -17.75
N GLY A 77 6.15 -10.65 -17.42
CA GLY A 77 7.16 -11.42 -18.14
C GLY A 77 8.44 -11.58 -17.31
N ALA A 78 9.22 -12.62 -17.61
CA ALA A 78 10.44 -12.96 -16.87
C ALA A 78 11.66 -13.02 -17.81
N SER A 79 12.44 -11.93 -17.86
CA SER A 79 13.72 -11.87 -18.55
C SER A 79 14.49 -10.63 -18.11
N MET A 80 15.82 -10.71 -18.03
CA MET A 80 16.67 -9.59 -17.61
C MET A 80 16.52 -8.37 -18.54
N PHE A 81 16.53 -8.58 -19.86
CA PHE A 81 16.48 -7.48 -20.84
C PHE A 81 15.14 -7.38 -21.58
N LYS A 82 14.28 -8.39 -21.45
CA LYS A 82 12.99 -8.46 -22.13
C LYS A 82 11.83 -8.71 -21.16
N GLY A 83 12.08 -8.56 -19.86
CA GLY A 83 11.05 -8.69 -18.84
C GLY A 83 10.06 -7.54 -18.89
N SER A 84 8.92 -7.74 -18.26
CA SER A 84 7.89 -6.73 -18.15
C SER A 84 7.16 -6.83 -16.81
N ALA A 85 6.69 -5.69 -16.32
CA ALA A 85 5.76 -5.63 -15.22
C ALA A 85 4.75 -4.49 -15.46
N ALA A 86 3.54 -4.69 -14.97
CA ALA A 86 2.58 -3.62 -14.77
C ALA A 86 2.88 -2.94 -13.43
N THR A 87 3.16 -1.64 -13.47
CA THR A 87 3.35 -0.77 -12.31
C THR A 87 2.18 0.17 -12.20
N MET A 88 1.67 0.37 -10.99
CA MET A 88 0.65 1.38 -10.75
C MET A 88 0.84 2.05 -9.39
N THR A 89 0.49 3.32 -9.32
CA THR A 89 0.33 4.08 -8.09
C THR A 89 -1.12 4.51 -7.95
N VAL A 90 -1.59 4.59 -6.72
CA VAL A 90 -2.93 5.06 -6.40
C VAL A 90 -2.84 5.95 -5.17
N TYR A 91 -3.40 7.17 -5.25
CA TYR A 91 -3.49 8.06 -4.10
C TYR A 91 -4.83 8.81 -4.08
N PRO A 92 -5.57 8.80 -2.95
CA PRO A 92 -5.43 7.87 -1.83
C PRO A 92 -5.96 6.46 -2.19
N VAL A 93 -5.60 5.45 -1.38
CA VAL A 93 -6.07 4.07 -1.55
C VAL A 93 -7.60 3.99 -1.51
N VAL A 94 -8.19 4.56 -0.45
CA VAL A 94 -9.64 4.75 -0.29
C VAL A 94 -10.01 6.11 -0.88
N PRO A 95 -10.96 6.20 -1.83
CA PRO A 95 -11.35 7.47 -2.42
C PRO A 95 -11.80 8.49 -1.37
N ASN A 96 -11.32 9.74 -1.49
CA ASN A 96 -11.68 10.87 -0.65
C ASN A 96 -12.30 11.98 -1.52
N PHE A 97 -13.64 12.01 -1.61
CA PHE A 97 -14.37 12.97 -2.43
C PHE A 97 -14.48 14.36 -1.80
N GLU A 98 -14.21 14.51 -0.50
CA GLU A 98 -14.12 15.84 0.12
C GLU A 98 -12.85 16.56 -0.36
N LYS A 99 -11.73 15.83 -0.45
CA LYS A 99 -10.45 16.38 -0.92
C LYS A 99 -10.28 16.36 -2.44
N TYR A 100 -10.79 15.33 -3.10
CA TYR A 100 -10.68 15.13 -4.55
C TYR A 100 -12.09 14.97 -5.17
N PRO A 101 -12.83 16.05 -5.41
CA PRO A 101 -14.27 15.98 -5.71
C PRO A 101 -14.64 15.21 -6.98
N GLU A 102 -13.81 15.26 -8.01
CA GLU A 102 -14.16 14.67 -9.32
C GLU A 102 -13.97 13.15 -9.37
N HIS A 103 -12.90 12.66 -8.75
CA HIS A 103 -12.47 11.26 -8.91
C HIS A 103 -12.24 10.52 -7.59
N GLY A 104 -12.35 11.23 -6.46
CA GLY A 104 -11.97 10.74 -5.14
C GLY A 104 -10.47 10.44 -5.02
N ARG A 105 -9.68 10.76 -6.05
CA ARG A 105 -8.24 10.50 -6.14
C ARG A 105 -7.51 11.64 -6.81
N ASP A 106 -6.24 11.72 -6.46
CA ASP A 106 -5.27 12.57 -7.11
C ASP A 106 -4.79 11.88 -8.41
N ILE A 107 -5.09 12.48 -9.55
CA ILE A 107 -4.78 11.88 -10.86
C ILE A 107 -3.30 12.03 -11.22
N GLU A 108 -2.61 13.02 -10.66
CA GLU A 108 -1.16 13.17 -10.86
C GLU A 108 -0.38 12.07 -10.14
N LEU A 109 -0.92 11.58 -9.01
CA LEU A 109 -0.33 10.50 -8.22
C LEU A 109 -0.96 9.12 -8.48
N THR A 110 -1.99 9.06 -9.32
CA THR A 110 -2.70 7.82 -9.68
C THR A 110 -2.48 7.51 -11.15
N SER A 111 -1.47 6.68 -11.42
CA SER A 111 -1.09 6.31 -12.79
C SER A 111 -0.71 4.83 -12.88
N GLY A 112 -0.63 4.32 -14.10
CA GLY A 112 -0.24 2.95 -14.37
C GLY A 112 0.48 2.81 -15.70
N GLU A 113 1.56 2.04 -15.71
CA GLU A 113 2.42 1.82 -16.86
C GLU A 113 2.82 0.35 -16.95
N ILE A 114 3.18 -0.10 -18.15
CA ILE A 114 3.71 -1.45 -18.38
C ILE A 114 5.05 -1.32 -19.07
N GLY A 115 6.08 -1.98 -18.53
CA GLY A 115 7.38 -1.97 -19.18
C GLY A 115 8.49 -2.69 -18.43
N LEU A 116 9.68 -2.63 -19.02
CA LEU A 116 10.91 -3.21 -18.49
C LEU A 116 11.37 -2.50 -17.20
N ALA A 117 11.11 -1.20 -17.07
CA ALA A 117 11.44 -0.43 -15.87
C ALA A 117 10.76 -1.02 -14.62
N GLY A 118 9.45 -1.32 -14.72
CA GLY A 118 8.71 -1.99 -13.66
C GLY A 118 9.25 -3.37 -13.31
N HIS A 119 9.75 -4.13 -14.29
CA HIS A 119 10.36 -5.43 -14.06
C HIS A 119 11.63 -5.32 -13.20
N TRP A 120 12.52 -4.38 -13.55
CA TRP A 120 13.72 -4.11 -12.76
C TRP A 120 13.39 -3.56 -11.38
N MET A 121 12.42 -2.66 -11.28
CA MET A 121 11.96 -2.12 -10.01
C MET A 121 11.44 -3.23 -9.09
N LYS A 122 10.64 -4.17 -9.60
CA LYS A 122 10.20 -5.34 -8.83
C LYS A 122 11.37 -6.15 -8.30
N SER A 123 12.38 -6.38 -9.13
CA SER A 123 13.58 -7.14 -8.76
C SER A 123 14.38 -6.42 -7.68
N LEU A 124 14.60 -5.11 -7.83
CA LEU A 124 15.28 -4.30 -6.82
C LEU A 124 14.53 -4.35 -5.48
N LEU A 125 13.23 -4.03 -5.49
CA LEU A 125 12.40 -4.03 -4.28
C LEU A 125 12.38 -5.41 -3.60
N HIS A 126 12.34 -6.50 -4.36
CA HIS A 126 12.41 -7.85 -3.80
C HIS A 126 13.70 -8.09 -3.02
N HIS A 127 14.86 -7.75 -3.59
CA HIS A 127 16.14 -7.98 -2.94
C HIS A 127 16.37 -7.01 -1.77
N THR A 128 15.98 -5.74 -1.91
CA THR A 128 16.04 -4.75 -0.83
C THR A 128 15.19 -5.16 0.36
N PHE A 129 13.95 -5.62 0.13
CA PHE A 129 13.07 -6.09 1.20
C PHE A 129 13.68 -7.28 1.96
N ILE A 130 14.24 -8.28 1.26
CA ILE A 130 14.89 -9.43 1.90
C ILE A 130 16.16 -9.00 2.67
N TYR A 131 16.88 -7.99 2.17
CA TYR A 131 18.03 -7.42 2.87
C TYR A 131 17.62 -6.75 4.18
N GLN A 132 16.57 -5.91 4.14
CA GLN A 132 15.99 -5.23 5.30
C GLN A 132 15.43 -6.23 6.32
N ALA A 133 14.69 -7.24 5.85
CA ALA A 133 14.11 -8.28 6.71
C ALA A 133 15.17 -9.12 7.45
N LYS A 134 16.39 -9.21 6.92
CA LYS A 134 17.54 -9.85 7.57
C LYS A 134 18.34 -8.91 8.48
N MET A 135 17.94 -7.64 8.60
CA MET A 135 18.61 -6.61 9.40
C MET A 135 20.11 -6.48 9.11
N LYS A 136 20.50 -6.65 7.84
CA LYS A 136 21.90 -6.54 7.42
C LYS A 136 22.42 -5.11 7.59
N PRO A 137 23.76 -4.88 7.70
CA PRO A 137 24.31 -3.54 7.95
C PRO A 137 23.74 -2.47 7.01
N GLY A 138 23.35 -1.32 7.58
CA GLY A 138 22.73 -0.23 6.81
C GLY A 138 21.27 -0.46 6.41
N TRP A 139 20.58 -1.49 6.93
CA TRP A 139 19.17 -1.71 6.59
C TRP A 139 18.26 -0.52 6.93
N SER A 140 18.55 0.21 8.01
CA SER A 140 17.71 1.29 8.53
C SER A 140 17.78 2.60 7.74
N ILE A 141 18.72 2.72 6.80
CA ILE A 141 18.81 3.89 5.89
C ILE A 141 18.13 3.62 4.55
N LEU A 142 17.78 2.37 4.27
CA LEU A 142 17.05 2.02 3.06
C LEU A 142 15.60 2.50 3.20
N PRO A 143 15.01 3.03 2.12
CA PRO A 143 13.63 3.48 2.16
C PRO A 143 12.68 2.29 2.41
N ASP A 144 11.57 2.59 3.08
CA ASP A 144 10.44 1.67 3.24
C ASP A 144 9.60 1.57 1.96
#